data_AF-A0A8X6JX44-F1
#
_entry.id   AF-A0A8X6JX44-F1
#
_cell.length_a   1.000
_cell.length_b   1.000
_cell.length_c   1.000
_cell.angle_alpha   90.00
_cell.angle_beta   90.00
_cell.angle_gamma   90.00
#
_symmetry.space_group_name_H-M   'P 1'
#
loop_
_entity.id
_entity.type
_entity.pdbx_description
1 polymer ?
#
loop_
_entity_poly.entity_id
_entity_poly.type
_entity_poly.pdbx_seq_one_letter_code
_entity_poly.pdbx_strand_id
1 'polypeptide(L)'
;MLNHAQQEIIYKKQLTNELWGERSQFISDANLTQILYLLRRDLKGFGLSQFFSTVPRTGIKVDANIIISNENKSCLPSSLKKEAYKYMALFFALLTMVITVIHLIR
;
A
#
# COMPACT_ATOMS: atom_id res chain seq x y z
N MET A 1 0.20 13.61 -14.82
CA MET A 1 -0.50 14.44 -13.79
C MET A 1 -1.91 13.93 -13.61
N LEU A 2 -2.15 13.10 -12.59
CA LEU A 2 -3.45 12.51 -12.22
C LEU A 2 -4.18 13.32 -11.13
N ASN A 3 -3.89 14.63 -11.02
CA ASN A 3 -4.28 15.45 -9.86
C ASN A 3 -5.78 15.76 -9.76
N HIS A 4 -6.61 15.30 -10.71
CA HIS A 4 -8.06 15.56 -10.78
C HIS A 4 -8.91 14.31 -11.12
N ALA A 5 -8.42 13.12 -10.74
CA ALA A 5 -9.05 11.83 -11.04
C ALA A 5 -10.51 11.65 -10.60
N GLN A 6 -10.98 12.42 -9.60
CA GLN A 6 -12.33 12.33 -9.06
C GLN A 6 -13.40 12.96 -9.99
N GLN A 7 -13.00 13.81 -10.94
CA GLN A 7 -13.92 14.57 -11.79
C GLN A 7 -13.88 14.18 -13.27
N GLU A 8 -12.88 13.38 -13.69
CA GLU A 8 -12.66 13.01 -15.08
C GLU A 8 -12.51 11.49 -15.24
N ILE A 9 -12.83 10.98 -16.43
CA ILE A 9 -12.48 9.61 -16.81
C ILE A 9 -10.96 9.56 -16.99
N ILE A 10 -10.30 8.68 -16.23
CA ILE A 10 -8.89 8.37 -16.48
C ILE A 10 -8.84 7.40 -17.64
N TYR A 11 -8.27 7.85 -18.76
CA TYR A 11 -8.15 7.03 -19.96
C TYR A 11 -7.19 5.87 -19.75
N LYS A 12 -7.46 4.74 -20.42
CA LYS A 12 -6.62 3.55 -20.37
C LYS A 12 -5.15 3.84 -20.69
N LYS A 13 -4.90 4.68 -21.70
CA LYS A 13 -3.54 5.10 -22.11
C LYS A 13 -2.82 5.90 -21.02
N GLN A 14 -3.56 6.75 -20.29
CA GLN A 14 -3.00 7.48 -19.16
C GLN A 14 -2.64 6.52 -18.03
N LEU A 15 -3.53 5.58 -17.68
CA LEU A 15 -3.23 4.54 -16.68
C LEU A 15 -1.98 3.75 -17.04
N THR A 16 -1.89 3.25 -18.27
CA THR A 16 -0.74 2.43 -18.67
C THR A 16 0.56 3.23 -18.69
N ASN A 17 0.50 4.50 -19.12
CA ASN A 17 1.67 5.37 -19.13
C ASN A 17 2.13 5.75 -17.72
N GLU A 18 1.22 6.03 -16.80
CA GLU A 18 1.57 6.38 -15.41
C GLU A 18 2.06 5.14 -14.63
N LEU A 19 1.58 3.93 -14.96
CA LEU A 19 2.01 2.68 -14.31
C LEU A 19 3.34 2.14 -14.85
N TRP A 20 3.58 2.23 -16.17
CA TRP A 20 4.70 1.56 -16.83
C TRP A 20 5.59 2.47 -17.68
N GLY A 21 5.22 3.75 -17.88
CA GLY A 21 5.96 4.71 -18.70
C GLY A 21 6.25 4.18 -20.10
N GLU A 22 7.50 4.28 -20.53
CA GLU A 22 8.00 3.79 -21.82
C GLU A 22 7.73 2.29 -22.06
N ARG A 23 7.58 1.49 -20.99
CA ARG A 23 7.28 0.06 -21.12
C ARG A 23 5.83 -0.21 -21.46
N SER A 24 4.95 0.79 -21.36
CA SER A 24 3.50 0.63 -21.60
C SER A 24 3.17 0.07 -22.98
N GLN A 25 4.00 0.35 -24.00
CA GLN A 25 3.85 -0.18 -25.36
C GLN A 25 4.00 -1.71 -25.47
N PHE A 26 4.65 -2.34 -24.49
CA PHE A 26 4.89 -3.79 -24.46
C PHE A 26 3.95 -4.53 -23.51
N ILE A 27 3.10 -3.81 -22.77
CA ILE A 27 2.18 -4.38 -21.77
C ILE A 27 0.80 -4.51 -22.38
N SER A 28 0.21 -5.70 -22.26
CA SER A 28 -1.13 -5.98 -22.78
C SER A 28 -2.24 -5.40 -21.89
N ASP A 29 -3.38 -5.14 -22.50
CA ASP A 29 -4.62 -4.70 -21.82
C ASP A 29 -5.08 -5.65 -20.72
N ALA A 30 -4.80 -6.94 -20.89
CA ALA A 30 -5.12 -7.97 -19.91
C ALA A 30 -4.39 -7.71 -18.58
N ASN A 31 -3.16 -7.19 -18.63
CA ASN A 31 -2.39 -6.87 -17.43
C ASN A 31 -3.06 -5.73 -16.64
N LEU A 32 -3.42 -4.63 -17.32
CA LEU A 32 -4.16 -3.54 -16.68
C LEU A 32 -5.49 -4.04 -16.09
N THR A 33 -6.20 -4.91 -16.80
CA THR A 33 -7.46 -5.51 -16.32
C THR A 33 -7.24 -6.34 -15.05
N GLN A 34 -6.19 -7.15 -15.00
CA GLN A 34 -5.83 -7.95 -13.83
C GLN A 34 -5.48 -7.07 -12.63
N ILE A 35 -4.66 -6.03 -12.83
CA ILE A 35 -4.31 -5.09 -11.76
C ILE A 35 -5.55 -4.37 -11.23
N LEU A 36 -6.41 -3.86 -12.12
CA LEU A 36 -7.66 -3.21 -11.70
C LEU A 36 -8.58 -4.18 -10.94
N TYR A 37 -8.64 -5.45 -11.35
CA TYR A 37 -9.40 -6.46 -10.62
C TYR A 37 -8.84 -6.70 -9.20
N LEU A 38 -7.52 -6.89 -9.08
CA LEU A 38 -6.86 -7.10 -7.79
C LEU A 38 -7.06 -5.89 -6.87
N LEU A 39 -6.86 -4.67 -7.39
CA LEU A 39 -7.10 -3.44 -6.64
C LEU A 39 -8.54 -3.35 -6.14
N ARG A 40 -9.53 -3.63 -6.99
CA ARG A 40 -10.94 -3.62 -6.59
C ARG A 40 -11.23 -4.65 -5.50
N ARG A 41 -10.65 -5.85 -5.61
CA ARG A 41 -10.82 -6.92 -4.61
C ARG A 41 -10.27 -6.49 -3.26
N ASP A 42 -9.07 -5.90 -3.25
CA ASP A 42 -8.42 -5.49 -2.01
C ASP A 42 -9.17 -4.32 -1.36
N LEU A 43 -9.59 -3.33 -2.15
CA LEU A 43 -10.42 -2.20 -1.69
C LEU A 43 -11.77 -2.65 -1.13
N LYS A 44 -12.40 -3.67 -1.74
CA LYS A 44 -13.63 -4.28 -1.21
C LYS A 44 -13.42 -4.84 0.21
N GLY A 45 -12.24 -5.41 0.50
CA GLY A 45 -11.87 -5.87 1.85
C GLY A 45 -11.91 -4.77 2.91
N PHE A 46 -11.76 -3.51 2.52
CA PHE A 46 -11.82 -2.33 3.38
C PHE A 46 -13.17 -1.60 3.31
N GLY A 47 -14.20 -2.18 2.70
CA GLY A 47 -15.52 -1.55 2.53
C GLY A 47 -15.61 -0.56 1.37
N LEU A 48 -14.53 -0.35 0.62
CA LEU A 48 -14.44 0.58 -0.52
C LEU A 48 -14.86 -0.08 -1.84
N SER A 49 -16.00 -0.77 -1.83
CA SER A 49 -16.43 -1.62 -2.96
C SER A 49 -16.69 -0.86 -4.27
N GLN A 50 -17.07 0.41 -4.18
CA GLN A 50 -17.39 1.28 -5.33
C GLN A 50 -16.31 2.35 -5.59
N PHE A 51 -15.05 2.11 -5.18
CA PHE A 51 -13.99 3.12 -5.32
C PHE A 51 -13.80 3.66 -6.74
N PHE A 52 -13.97 2.79 -7.74
CA PHE A 52 -13.94 3.18 -9.14
C PHE A 52 -14.79 2.24 -10.01
N SER A 53 -15.36 2.81 -11.06
CA SER A 53 -16.10 2.12 -12.09
C SER A 53 -15.29 2.01 -13.39
N THR A 54 -15.54 0.95 -14.15
CA THR A 54 -14.91 0.75 -15.47
C THR A 54 -15.81 1.35 -16.54
N VAL A 55 -15.26 2.19 -17.40
CA VAL A 55 -15.93 2.72 -18.59
C VAL A 55 -15.46 1.91 -19.80
N PRO A 56 -16.33 1.09 -20.41
CA PRO A 56 -15.94 0.20 -21.50
C PRO A 56 -15.21 0.94 -22.63
N ARG A 57 -14.11 0.36 -23.11
CA ARG A 57 -13.26 0.90 -24.19
C ARG A 57 -12.60 2.26 -23.90
N THR A 58 -12.86 2.89 -22.76
CA THR A 58 -12.33 4.22 -22.43
C THR A 58 -11.32 4.17 -21.30
N GLY A 59 -11.69 3.62 -20.13
CA GLY A 59 -10.83 3.68 -18.95
C GLY A 59 -11.59 3.46 -17.64
N ILE A 60 -11.25 4.23 -16.61
CA ILE A 60 -11.90 4.15 -15.30
C ILE A 60 -12.37 5.52 -14.82
N LYS A 61 -13.39 5.52 -13.96
CA LYS A 61 -13.85 6.72 -13.26
C LYS A 61 -13.83 6.46 -11.76
N VAL A 62 -13.14 7.32 -11.01
CA VAL A 62 -13.11 7.28 -9.54
C VAL A 62 -14.41 7.87 -9.00
N ASP A 63 -14.94 7.30 -7.92
CA ASP A 63 -16.13 7.85 -7.26
C ASP A 63 -15.78 9.18 -6.57
N ALA A 64 -16.52 10.23 -6.93
CA ALA A 64 -16.29 11.59 -6.44
C ALA A 64 -16.64 11.77 -4.96
N ASN A 65 -17.40 10.85 -4.35
CA ASN A 65 -17.80 10.93 -2.95
C ASN A 65 -16.72 10.43 -1.99
N ILE A 66 -15.60 9.89 -2.50
CA ILE A 66 -14.53 9.36 -1.68
C ILE A 66 -13.47 10.43 -1.45
N ILE A 67 -13.48 10.98 -0.23
CA ILE A 67 -12.51 11.97 0.24
C ILE A 67 -11.23 11.23 0.64
N ILE A 68 -10.19 11.35 -0.19
CA ILE A 68 -8.86 10.84 0.14
C ILE A 68 -8.14 11.91 0.96
N SER A 69 -8.20 11.80 2.28
CA SER A 69 -7.40 12.63 3.17
C SER A 69 -5.99 12.05 3.25
N ASN A 70 -4.98 12.82 2.84
CA ASN A 70 -3.58 12.43 3.05
C ASN A 70 -3.21 12.65 4.53
N GLU A 71 -3.65 11.76 5.41
CA GLU A 71 -2.98 11.63 6.69
C GLU A 71 -1.68 10.86 6.46
N ASN A 72 -0.56 11.57 6.47
CA ASN A 72 0.79 11.00 6.52
C ASN A 72 0.97 10.21 7.83
N LYS A 73 0.22 9.14 8.06
CA LYS A 73 0.51 8.15 9.08
C LYS A 73 1.33 7.10 8.37
N SER A 74 2.62 7.08 8.68
CA SER A 74 3.49 5.93 8.48
C SER A 74 2.86 4.72 9.20
N CYS A 75 1.89 4.09 8.56
CA CYS A 75 1.21 2.91 9.08
C CYS A 75 2.13 1.72 8.82
N LEU A 76 3.24 1.68 9.56
CA LEU A 76 3.85 0.40 9.89
C LEU A 76 2.85 -0.27 10.85
N PRO A 77 2.34 -1.47 10.54
CA PRO A 77 1.36 -2.13 11.40
C PRO A 77 1.91 -2.23 12.82
N SER A 78 1.20 -1.61 13.76
CA SER A 78 1.62 -1.52 15.17
C SER A 78 1.83 -2.90 15.80
N SER A 79 1.23 -3.95 15.24
CA SER A 79 1.43 -5.35 15.63
C SER A 79 2.87 -5.85 15.39
N LEU A 80 3.54 -5.47 14.31
CA LEU A 80 4.92 -5.90 14.02
C LEU A 80 5.94 -5.27 14.98
N LYS A 81 5.71 -4.00 15.38
CA LYS A 81 6.54 -3.34 16.39
C LYS A 81 6.42 -4.00 17.76
N LYS A 82 5.26 -4.60 18.07
CA LYS A 82 5.02 -5.22 19.37
C LYS A 82 5.87 -6.46 19.63
N GLU A 83 6.00 -7.31 18.62
CA GLU A 83 6.81 -8.52 18.76
C GLU A 83 8.32 -8.20 18.80
N ALA A 84 8.78 -7.23 18.01
CA ALA A 84 10.19 -6.83 17.99
C ALA A 84 10.69 -6.27 19.34
N TYR A 85 9.88 -5.46 20.05
CA TYR A 85 10.32 -4.91 21.35
C TYR A 85 10.47 -6.00 22.41
N LYS A 86 9.70 -7.10 22.34
CA LYS A 86 9.78 -8.20 23.32
C LYS A 86 11.12 -8.90 23.24
N TYR A 87 11.58 -9.22 22.03
CA TYR A 87 12.88 -9.85 21.82
C TYR A 87 14.05 -8.90 22.14
N MET A 88 13.93 -7.62 21.81
CA MET A 88 14.89 -6.58 22.22
C MET A 88 15.02 -6.52 23.75
N ALA A 89 13.90 -6.43 24.47
CA ALA A 89 13.90 -6.38 25.93
C ALA A 89 14.54 -7.62 26.56
N LEU A 90 14.25 -8.81 26.03
CA LEU A 90 14.87 -10.07 26.48
C LEU A 90 16.39 -10.09 26.25
N PHE A 91 16.85 -9.61 25.09
CA PHE A 91 18.28 -9.53 24.79
C PHE A 91 19.01 -8.60 25.76
N PHE A 92 18.46 -7.42 26.04
CA PHE A 92 19.05 -6.50 27.02
C PHE A 92 19.03 -7.08 28.44
N ALA A 93 17.94 -7.76 28.85
CA ALA A 93 17.89 -8.43 30.14
C ALA A 93 19.00 -9.49 30.28
N LEU A 94 19.19 -10.33 29.25
CA LEU A 94 20.28 -11.32 29.21
C LEU A 94 21.66 -10.67 29.27
N LEU A 95 21.88 -9.60 28.50
CA LEU A 95 23.16 -8.89 28.49
C LEU A 95 23.48 -8.31 29.88
N THR A 96 22.49 -7.69 30.54
CA THR A 96 22.68 -7.14 31.89
C THR A 96 22.99 -8.23 32.91
N MET A 97 22.32 -9.38 32.84
CA MET A 97 22.61 -10.52 33.71
C MET A 97 24.06 -11.00 33.53
N VAL A 98 24.53 -11.18 32.29
CA VAL A 98 25.91 -11.61 32.02
C VAL A 98 26.93 -10.62 32.58
N ILE A 99 26.71 -9.32 32.39
CA ILE A 99 27.59 -8.28 32.92
C ILE A 99 27.66 -8.33 34.45
N THR A 100 26.52 -8.50 35.14
CA THR A 100 26.50 -8.60 36.61
C THR A 100 27.24 -9.82 37.14
N VAL A 101 27.16 -10.96 36.45
CA VAL A 101 27.89 -12.18 36.84
C VAL A 101 29.40 -12.00 36.67
N ILE A 102 29.84 -11.37 35.58
CA ILE A 102 31.27 -11.08 35.34
C ILE A 102 31.82 -10.16 36.44
N HIS A 103 31.06 -9.14 36.84
CA HIS A 103 31.44 -8.23 37.93
C HIS A 103 31.48 -8.90 39.31
N LEU A 104 30.73 -9.99 39.52
CA LEU A 104 30.70 -10.70 40.78
C LEU A 104 31.85 -11.71 40.92
N ILE A 105 32.35 -12.24 39.79
CA ILE A 105 33.44 -13.22 39.74
C ILE A 105 34.83 -12.53 39.74
N ARG A 106 34.89 -11.25 39.34
CA ARG A 106 36.11 -10.44 39.31
C ARG A 106 36.32 -9.67 40.60
#